data_AF-A0A1G8VDB0-F1
#
_entry.id   AF-A0A1G8VDB0-F1
#
_cell.length_a   1.000
_cell.length_b   1.000
_cell.length_c   1.000
_cell.angle_alpha   90.00
_cell.angle_beta   90.00
_cell.angle_gamma   90.00
#
_symmetry.space_group_name_H-M   'P 1'
#
loop_
_entity.id
_entity.type
_entity.pdbx_description
1 polymer ?
#
loop_
_entity_poly.entity_id
_entity_poly.type
_entity_poly.pdbx_seq_one_letter_code
_entity_poly.pdbx_strand_id
1 'polypeptide(L)'
;MNQAGIAAAVSEVLGRKITYQPITIPQYRERLEKAGRPAFLTQHLCAVALDYQNGIFAGEDEVIAEVTGRAPMTVQEFVRQHQEGFKSEDAVA
;
A
#
# COMPACT_ATOMS: atom_id res chain seq x y z
N MET A 1 -3.91 -2.96 9.89
CA MET A 1 -3.50 -3.92 8.82
C MET A 1 -2.12 -3.54 8.26
N ASN A 2 -1.23 -4.50 8.02
CA ASN A 2 0.09 -4.26 7.43
C ASN A 2 0.12 -4.57 5.92
N GLN A 3 1.29 -4.42 5.30
CA GLN A 3 1.54 -4.51 3.85
C GLN A 3 1.31 -5.92 3.31
N ALA A 4 1.64 -6.95 4.10
CA ALA A 4 1.30 -8.33 3.77
C ALA A 4 -0.22 -8.56 3.81
N GLY A 5 -0.91 -7.97 4.79
CA GLY A 5 -2.38 -7.98 4.87
C GLY A 5 -3.04 -7.28 3.68
N ILE A 6 -2.51 -6.13 3.25
CA ILE A 6 -2.97 -5.44 2.03
C ILE A 6 -2.82 -6.37 0.81
N ALA A 7 -1.65 -6.97 0.62
CA ALA A 7 -1.41 -7.89 -0.49
C ALA A 7 -2.35 -9.10 -0.48
N ALA A 8 -2.65 -9.65 0.70
CA ALA A 8 -3.61 -10.73 0.87
C ALA A 8 -5.04 -10.29 0.48
N ALA A 9 -5.49 -9.12 0.96
CA ALA A 9 -6.81 -8.56 0.61
C ALA A 9 -6.94 -8.30 -0.90
N VAL A 10 -5.89 -7.78 -1.55
CA VAL A 10 -5.90 -7.60 -3.00
C VAL A 10 -5.91 -8.95 -3.73
N SER A 11 -5.14 -9.94 -3.25
CA SER A 11 -5.12 -11.30 -3.82
C SER A 11 -6.49 -11.96 -3.79
N GLU A 12 -7.19 -11.82 -2.67
CA GLU A 12 -8.54 -12.35 -2.46
C GLU A 12 -9.52 -11.82 -3.53
N VAL A 13 -9.55 -10.50 -3.72
CA VAL A 13 -10.49 -9.88 -4.67
C VAL A 13 -10.16 -10.18 -6.12
N LEU A 14 -8.87 -10.23 -6.48
CA LEU A 14 -8.44 -10.44 -7.86
C LEU A 14 -8.34 -11.93 -8.26
N GLY A 15 -8.50 -12.86 -7.32
CA GLY A 15 -8.41 -14.30 -7.58
C GLY A 15 -7.03 -14.78 -8.04
N ARG A 16 -5.96 -14.00 -7.77
CA ARG A 16 -4.57 -14.33 -8.14
C ARG A 16 -3.61 -14.02 -7.00
N LYS A 17 -2.55 -14.80 -6.88
CA LYS A 17 -1.56 -14.63 -5.80
C LYS A 17 -0.76 -13.35 -5.99
N ILE A 18 -0.88 -12.42 -5.06
CA ILE A 18 -0.07 -11.20 -4.93
C ILE A 18 0.65 -11.26 -3.59
N THR A 19 1.98 -11.17 -3.61
CA THR A 19 2.80 -11.29 -2.40
C THR A 19 3.53 -9.99 -2.13
N TYR A 20 3.50 -9.53 -0.88
CA TYR A 20 4.34 -8.42 -0.45
C TYR A 20 5.80 -8.88 -0.33
N GLN A 21 6.69 -8.26 -1.11
CA GLN A 21 8.13 -8.49 -1.05
C GLN A 21 8.81 -7.24 -0.49
N PRO A 22 9.18 -7.21 0.81
CA PRO A 22 9.85 -6.06 1.39
C PRO A 22 11.24 -5.89 0.77
N ILE A 23 11.65 -4.63 0.62
CA ILE A 23 13.02 -4.23 0.29
C ILE A 23 13.59 -3.39 1.44
N THR A 24 14.92 -3.30 1.51
CA THR A 24 15.58 -2.46 2.51
C THR A 24 15.36 -0.97 2.24
N ILE A 25 15.46 -0.11 3.27
CA ILE A 25 15.34 1.34 3.11
C ILE A 25 16.38 1.91 2.10
N PRO A 26 17.66 1.47 2.08
CA PRO A 26 18.61 1.88 1.05
C PRO A 26 18.18 1.49 -0.37
N GLN A 27 17.68 0.27 -0.58
CA GLN A 27 17.16 -0.15 -1.89
C GLN A 27 15.93 0.67 -2.31
N TYR A 28 15.05 1.00 -1.35
CA TYR A 28 13.89 1.84 -1.62
C TYR A 28 14.30 3.26 -2.00
N ARG A 29 15.28 3.85 -1.30
CA ARG A 29 15.88 5.15 -1.64
C ARG A 29 16.42 5.15 -3.07
N GLU A 30 17.26 4.17 -3.41
CA GLU A 30 17.85 4.05 -4.74
C GLU A 30 16.77 3.96 -5.83
N ARG A 31 15.68 3.20 -5.58
CA ARG A 31 14.55 3.11 -6.50
C ARG A 31 13.83 4.44 -6.70
N LEU A 32 13.63 5.21 -5.63
CA LEU A 32 13.01 6.55 -5.71
C LEU A 32 13.90 7.53 -6.47
N GLU A 33 15.21 7.51 -6.22
CA GLU A 33 16.19 8.35 -6.91
C GLU A 33 16.26 8.02 -8.40
N LYS A 34 16.32 6.72 -8.76
CA LYS A 34 16.25 6.27 -10.18
C LYS A 34 14.95 6.66 -10.87
N ALA A 35 13.85 6.78 -10.12
CA ALA A 35 12.58 7.28 -10.62
C ALA A 35 12.51 8.82 -10.73
N GLY A 36 13.63 9.53 -10.51
CA GLY A 36 13.72 10.98 -10.65
C GLY A 36 13.00 11.75 -9.53
N ARG A 37 12.77 11.13 -8.37
CA ARG A 37 12.10 11.80 -7.25
C ARG A 37 13.03 12.84 -6.60
N PRO A 38 12.53 14.05 -6.25
CA PRO A 38 13.34 15.06 -5.56
C PRO A 38 13.90 14.55 -4.24
N ALA A 39 15.09 15.02 -3.86
CA ALA A 39 15.80 14.57 -2.65
C ALA A 39 14.95 14.68 -1.37
N PHE A 40 14.20 15.78 -1.22
CA PHE A 40 13.28 15.98 -0.11
C PHE A 40 12.20 14.89 -0.06
N LEU A 41 11.56 14.60 -1.20
CA LEU A 41 10.50 13.59 -1.28
C LEU A 41 11.06 12.19 -0.99
N THR A 42 12.24 11.87 -1.53
CA THR A 42 12.92 10.61 -1.26
C THR A 42 13.20 10.45 0.23
N GLN A 43 13.75 11.48 0.89
CA GLN A 43 14.03 11.46 2.32
C GLN A 43 12.75 11.25 3.14
N HIS A 44 11.67 11.96 2.82
CA HIS A 44 10.39 11.82 3.51
C HIS A 44 9.81 10.40 3.36
N LEU A 45 9.77 9.86 2.14
CA LEU A 45 9.22 8.51 1.90
C LEU A 45 10.05 7.40 2.56
N CYS A 46 11.38 7.56 2.66
CA CYS A 46 12.22 6.63 3.42
C CYS A 46 11.91 6.67 4.93
N ALA A 47 11.66 7.84 5.50
CA ALA A 47 11.27 7.98 6.91
C ALA A 47 9.90 7.33 7.17
N VAL A 48 8.91 7.60 6.30
CA VAL A 48 7.59 6.95 6.39
C VAL A 48 7.69 5.43 6.31
N ALA A 49 8.53 4.90 5.41
CA ALA A 49 8.75 3.45 5.30
C ALA A 49 9.38 2.85 6.56
N LEU A 50 10.28 3.58 7.24
CA LEU A 50 10.84 3.18 8.52
C LEU A 50 9.80 3.20 9.64
N ASP A 51 8.95 4.24 9.69
CA ASP A 51 7.88 4.35 10.68
C ASP A 51 6.82 3.24 10.54
N TYR A 52 6.54 2.79 9.31
CA TYR A 52 5.74 1.57 9.09
C TYR A 52 6.41 0.33 9.69
N GLN A 53 7.73 0.16 9.53
CA GLN A 53 8.46 -0.99 10.08
C GLN A 53 8.50 -0.96 11.61
N ASN A 54 8.55 0.24 12.20
CA ASN A 54 8.54 0.45 13.64
C ASN A 54 7.13 0.41 14.25
N GLY A 55 6.08 0.26 13.44
CA GLY A 55 4.70 0.18 13.91
C GLY A 55 4.10 1.51 14.39
N ILE A 56 4.75 2.63 14.09
CA ILE A 56 4.29 3.97 14.51
C ILE A 56 2.89 4.30 13.96
N PHE A 57 2.57 3.78 12.77
CA PHE A 57 1.27 3.97 12.11
C PHE A 57 0.29 2.81 12.32
N ALA A 58 0.48 1.99 13.35
CA ALA A 58 -0.40 0.85 13.63
C ALA A 58 -1.69 1.22 14.39
N GLY A 59 -1.82 2.47 14.84
CA GLY A 59 -3.00 2.94 15.56
C GLY A 59 -4.29 2.85 14.75
N GLU A 60 -5.39 2.56 15.44
CA GLU A 60 -6.75 2.50 14.90
C GLU A 60 -7.72 3.19 15.86
N ASP A 61 -8.84 3.69 15.32
CA ASP A 61 -9.89 4.36 16.06
C ASP A 61 -11.26 4.10 15.40
N GLU A 62 -12.33 4.64 16.00
CA GLU A 62 -13.71 4.49 15.53
C GLU A 62 -14.24 5.75 14.83
N VAL A 63 -13.40 6.78 14.62
CA VAL A 63 -13.83 8.14 14.26
C VAL A 63 -14.59 8.16 12.93
N ILE A 64 -14.18 7.35 11.95
CA ILE A 64 -14.89 7.27 10.66
C ILE A 64 -16.33 6.79 10.87
N ALA A 65 -16.53 5.76 11.71
CA ALA A 65 -17.86 5.23 12.00
C ALA A 65 -18.70 6.21 12.80
N GLU A 66 -18.13 6.83 13.82
CA GLU A 66 -18.81 7.82 14.67
C GLU A 66 -19.27 9.05 13.89
N VAL A 67 -18.41 9.58 13.02
CA VAL A 67 -18.70 10.83 12.28
C VAL A 67 -19.63 10.58 11.10
N THR A 68 -19.49 9.45 10.40
CA THR A 68 -20.20 9.22 9.13
C THR A 68 -21.40 8.28 9.25
N GLY A 69 -21.54 7.57 10.37
CA GLY A 69 -22.55 6.52 10.57
C GLY A 69 -22.32 5.26 9.72
N ARG A 70 -21.14 5.12 9.10
CA ARG A 70 -20.75 3.98 8.27
C ARG A 70 -19.35 3.53 8.63
N ALA A 71 -19.13 2.21 8.63
CA ALA A 71 -17.81 1.64 8.82
C ALA A 71 -16.82 2.17 7.75
N PRO A 72 -15.52 2.29 8.09
CA PRO A 72 -14.50 2.64 7.10
C PRO A 72 -14.45 1.61 5.98
N MET A 73 -14.20 2.08 4.76
CA MET A 73 -14.04 1.21 3.60
C MET A 73 -12.84 0.28 3.79
N THR A 74 -13.05 -1.00 3.53
CA THR A 74 -12.00 -2.02 3.53
C THR A 74 -11.16 -1.97 2.24
N VAL A 75 -9.96 -2.55 2.27
CA VAL A 75 -9.16 -2.70 1.05
C VAL A 75 -9.86 -3.58 0.02
N GLN A 76 -10.56 -4.64 0.46
CA GLN A 76 -11.33 -5.49 -0.45
C GLN A 76 -12.41 -4.71 -1.19
N GLU A 77 -13.16 -3.85 -0.50
CA GLU A 77 -14.17 -3.00 -1.12
C GLU A 77 -13.57 -2.02 -2.11
N PHE A 78 -12.45 -1.38 -1.77
CA PHE A 78 -11.74 -0.48 -2.68
C PHE A 78 -11.29 -1.20 -3.95
N VAL A 79 -10.61 -2.35 -3.81
CA VAL A 79 -10.14 -3.13 -4.98
C VAL A 79 -11.31 -3.59 -5.84
N ARG A 80 -12.44 -3.99 -5.22
CA ARG A 80 -13.66 -4.38 -5.96
C ARG A 80 -14.26 -3.22 -6.75
N GLN A 81 -14.24 -2.01 -6.22
CA GLN A 81 -14.74 -0.81 -6.91
C GLN A 81 -13.80 -0.37 -8.05
N HIS A 82 -12.51 -0.67 -7.96
CA HIS A 82 -11.49 -0.20 -8.89
C HIS A 82 -10.82 -1.34 -9.69
N GLN A 83 -11.48 -2.50 -9.86
CA GLN A 83 -10.88 -3.70 -10.45
C GLN A 83 -10.21 -3.46 -11.81
N GLU A 84 -10.79 -2.58 -12.64
CA GLU A 84 -10.24 -2.23 -13.95
C GLU A 84 -8.79 -1.70 -13.85
N GLY A 85 -8.47 -0.91 -12.82
CA GLY A 85 -7.11 -0.40 -12.61
C GLY A 85 -6.10 -1.44 -12.14
N PHE A 86 -6.54 -2.66 -11.79
CA PHE A 86 -5.69 -3.77 -11.36
C PHE A 86 -5.52 -4.86 -12.43
N LYS A 87 -6.15 -4.70 -13.59
CA LYS A 87 -5.85 -5.49 -14.78
C LYS A 87 -4.44 -5.15 -15.21
N SER A 88 -3.61 -6.16 -15.48
CA SER A 88 -2.37 -5.92 -16.21
C SER A 88 -2.75 -5.39 -17.58
N GLU A 89 -2.11 -4.32 -18.05
CA GLU A 89 -1.92 -4.20 -19.49
C GLU A 89 -1.25 -5.50 -19.93
N ASP A 90 -1.84 -6.18 -20.89
CA ASP A 90 -1.45 -7.52 -21.30
C ASP A 90 0.08 -7.67 -21.38
N ALA A 91 0.54 -8.88 -21.05
CA ALA A 91 1.84 -9.36 -21.43
C ALA A 91 2.05 -9.13 -22.94
N VAL A 92 2.64 -7.99 -23.32
CA VAL A 92 3.10 -7.75 -24.67
C VAL A 92 4.51 -8.33 -24.77
N ALA A 93 4.53 -9.54 -25.34
CA ALA A 93 5.64 -10.23 -26.04
C ALA A 93 6.98 -10.39 -25.30
#